data_AF-A0A973PJI7-F1
#
_entry.id   AF-A0A973PJI7-F1
#
_cell.length_a   1.000
_cell.length_b   1.000
_cell.length_c   1.000
_cell.angle_alpha   90.00
_cell.angle_beta   90.00
_cell.angle_gamma   90.00
#
_symmetry.space_group_name_H-M   'P 1'
#
loop_
_entity.id
_entity.type
_entity.pdbx_description
1 polymer ?
#
loop_
_entity_poly.entity_id
_entity_poly.type
_entity_poly.pdbx_seq_one_letter_code
_entity_poly.pdbx_strand_id
1 'polypeptide(L)'
;MSTTVTPSPRLQNPDLAPATERTWSSYSLFAMWMSDIHSIGGYTFAAGLFALGLVGWQVLLALVIGIALVNVGMNWIGYAGQKTGVPYPVLARASFGVFGANLPALIRAIIAIFWYGIQTWLASVALVTLALRIFPGLTPLTRSDFLGLSALGWMAFLALWAVQLLVFARGMES
;
A
#
# COMPACT_ATOMS: atom_id res chain seq x y z
N MET A 1 -1.05 -31.64 31.99
CA MET A 1 -2.06 -32.17 31.05
C MET A 1 -2.08 -31.23 29.85
N SER A 2 -1.34 -31.55 28.78
CA SER A 2 -1.32 -30.72 27.56
C SER A 2 -2.52 -31.10 26.73
N THR A 3 -3.58 -30.28 26.76
CA THR A 3 -4.71 -30.44 25.86
C THR A 3 -4.23 -30.13 24.45
N THR A 4 -4.04 -31.16 23.63
CA THR A 4 -3.86 -30.99 22.19
C THR A 4 -5.18 -30.47 21.62
N VAL A 5 -5.31 -29.14 21.56
CA VAL A 5 -6.42 -28.48 20.90
C VAL A 5 -6.29 -28.79 19.42
N THR A 6 -7.09 -29.73 18.92
CA THR A 6 -7.20 -30.00 17.49
C THR A 6 -7.69 -28.73 16.81
N PRO A 7 -6.90 -28.10 15.94
CA PRO A 7 -7.32 -26.83 15.36
C PRO A 7 -8.52 -27.01 14.44
N SER A 8 -9.45 -26.05 14.47
CA SER A 8 -10.63 -26.09 13.61
C SER A 8 -10.22 -25.92 12.14
N PRO A 9 -10.60 -26.86 11.24
CA PRO A 9 -10.29 -26.78 9.81
C PRO A 9 -10.86 -25.53 9.12
N ARG A 10 -11.83 -24.84 9.75
CA ARG A 10 -12.46 -23.63 9.20
C ARG A 10 -11.71 -22.34 9.54
N LEU A 11 -10.85 -22.36 10.55
CA LEU A 11 -10.26 -21.15 11.13
C LEU A 11 -8.74 -21.07 10.97
N GLN A 12 -8.11 -22.15 10.52
CA GLN A 12 -6.71 -22.23 10.19
C GLN A 12 -6.53 -22.64 8.73
N ASN A 13 -5.65 -21.92 8.05
CA ASN A 13 -5.03 -22.34 6.81
C ASN A 13 -3.53 -21.98 6.91
N PRO A 14 -2.68 -22.40 5.95
CA PRO A 14 -1.27 -22.03 5.92
C PRO A 14 -1.04 -20.50 5.95
N ASP A 15 -1.85 -19.71 5.24
CA ASP A 15 -1.69 -18.24 5.16
C ASP A 15 -2.04 -17.50 6.46
N LEU A 16 -2.86 -18.10 7.31
CA LEU A 16 -3.31 -17.55 8.60
C LEU A 16 -2.49 -18.10 9.78
N ALA A 17 -1.61 -19.07 9.52
CA ALA A 17 -0.73 -19.60 10.53
C ALA A 17 0.31 -18.53 10.97
N PRO A 18 0.77 -18.58 12.23
CA PRO A 18 1.88 -17.73 12.65
C PRO A 18 3.12 -17.97 11.78
N ALA A 19 3.80 -16.90 11.39
CA ALA A 19 5.05 -17.02 10.65
C ALA A 19 6.12 -17.74 11.50
N THR A 20 6.56 -18.92 11.03
CA THR A 20 7.61 -19.74 11.64
C THR A 20 9.00 -19.26 11.25
N GLU A 21 9.15 -18.78 10.02
CA GLU A 21 10.41 -18.25 9.49
C GLU A 21 10.36 -16.73 9.39
N ARG A 22 11.43 -16.06 9.83
CA ARG A 22 11.58 -14.61 9.79
C ARG A 22 12.93 -14.25 9.18
N THR A 23 12.95 -14.09 7.86
CA THR A 23 14.16 -13.82 7.06
C THR A 23 14.46 -12.33 6.90
N TRP A 24 13.55 -11.45 7.34
CA TRP A 24 13.65 -10.02 7.11
C TRP A 24 14.71 -9.38 8.00
N SER A 25 15.70 -8.75 7.37
CA SER A 25 16.74 -7.98 8.03
C SER A 25 16.26 -6.56 8.35
N SER A 26 17.04 -5.80 9.13
CA SER A 26 16.82 -4.37 9.33
C SER A 26 16.81 -3.60 8.00
N TYR A 27 17.64 -4.02 7.04
CA TYR A 27 17.66 -3.44 5.70
C TYR A 27 16.36 -3.75 4.93
N SER A 28 15.82 -4.96 5.05
CA SER A 28 14.55 -5.35 4.44
C SER A 28 13.41 -4.46 4.95
N LEU A 29 13.38 -4.21 6.26
CA LEU A 29 12.41 -3.29 6.87
C LEU A 29 12.61 -1.84 6.41
N PHE A 30 13.85 -1.37 6.36
CA PHE A 30 14.16 -0.02 5.85
C PHE A 30 13.73 0.14 4.39
N ALA A 31 14.05 -0.81 3.51
CA ALA A 31 13.68 -0.77 2.11
C ALA A 31 12.16 -0.77 1.90
N MET A 32 11.43 -1.60 2.66
CA MET A 32 9.96 -1.59 2.65
C MET A 32 9.40 -0.21 3.02
N TRP A 33 9.90 0.40 4.09
CA TRP A 33 9.47 1.73 4.52
C TRP A 33 9.82 2.83 3.51
N MET A 34 11.03 2.77 2.94
CA MET A 34 11.43 3.69 1.89
C MET A 34 10.53 3.59 0.66
N SER A 35 10.13 2.37 0.29
CA SER A 35 9.17 2.15 -0.80
C SER A 35 7.80 2.77 -0.54
N ASP A 36 7.33 2.80 0.71
CA ASP A 36 6.05 3.41 1.08
C ASP A 36 6.10 4.95 0.98
N ILE A 37 7.19 5.55 1.48
CA ILE A 37 7.38 7.01 1.50
C ILE A 37 7.65 7.56 0.09
N HIS A 38 8.37 6.83 -0.77
CA HIS A 38 8.68 7.27 -2.14
C HIS A 38 7.50 6.98 -3.08
N SER A 39 6.34 7.52 -2.75
CA SER A 39 5.13 7.42 -3.57
C SER A 39 4.70 8.79 -4.10
N ILE A 40 4.10 8.80 -5.30
CA ILE A 40 3.60 10.04 -5.92
C ILE A 40 2.58 10.71 -4.99
N GLY A 41 1.71 9.93 -4.35
CA GLY A 41 0.76 10.44 -3.35
C GLY A 41 1.42 11.20 -2.21
N GLY A 42 2.53 10.71 -1.66
CA GLY A 42 3.30 11.40 -0.62
C GLY A 42 3.87 12.74 -1.10
N TYR A 43 4.41 12.78 -2.31
CA TYR A 43 4.90 14.02 -2.91
C TYR A 43 3.78 15.01 -3.22
N THR A 44 2.63 14.54 -3.72
CA THR A 44 1.46 15.39 -3.96
C THR A 44 0.92 15.97 -2.66
N PHE A 45 0.89 15.19 -1.57
CA PHE A 45 0.51 15.70 -0.25
C PHE A 45 1.45 16.81 0.23
N ALA A 46 2.77 16.59 0.16
CA ALA A 46 3.76 17.60 0.53
C ALA A 46 3.64 18.86 -0.34
N ALA A 47 3.47 18.71 -1.66
CA ALA A 47 3.22 19.83 -2.57
C ALA A 47 1.94 20.58 -2.22
N GLY A 48 0.89 19.88 -1.79
CA GLY A 48 -0.35 20.47 -1.29
C GLY A 48 -0.14 21.38 -0.07
N LEU A 49 0.76 21.02 0.85
CA LEU A 49 1.10 21.87 2.00
C LEU A 49 1.75 23.19 1.56
N PHE A 50 2.64 23.15 0.57
CA PHE A 50 3.20 24.37 -0.03
C PHE A 50 2.13 25.20 -0.75
N ALA A 51 1.21 24.55 -1.47
CA ALA A 51 0.10 25.23 -2.12
C ALA A 51 -0.85 25.93 -1.12
N LEU A 52 -0.93 25.44 0.12
CA LEU A 52 -1.64 26.09 1.23
C LEU A 52 -0.88 27.30 1.83
N GLY A 53 0.31 27.63 1.31
CA GLY A 53 1.09 28.80 1.73
C GLY A 53 2.12 28.51 2.82
N LEU A 54 2.35 27.25 3.19
CA LEU A 54 3.39 26.91 4.16
C LEU A 54 4.77 27.05 3.52
N VAL A 55 5.72 27.60 4.28
CA VAL A 55 7.13 27.67 3.88
C VAL A 55 7.88 26.38 4.24
N GLY A 56 9.02 26.13 3.60
CA GLY A 56 9.71 24.83 3.67
C GLY A 56 9.98 24.30 5.08
N TRP A 57 10.38 25.15 6.02
CA TRP A 57 10.62 24.71 7.39
C TRP A 57 9.33 24.34 8.14
N GLN A 58 8.20 25.00 7.84
CA GLN A 58 6.90 24.69 8.44
C GLN A 58 6.40 23.34 7.94
N VAL A 59 6.54 23.08 6.64
CA VAL A 59 6.22 21.79 6.03
C VAL A 59 7.07 20.69 6.65
N LEU A 60 8.39 20.89 6.74
CA LEU A 60 9.29 19.93 7.38
C LEU A 60 8.89 19.63 8.82
N LEU A 61 8.65 20.66 9.63
CA LEU A 61 8.28 20.50 11.03
C LEU A 61 6.93 19.77 11.18
N ALA A 62 5.93 20.13 10.37
CA ALA A 62 4.62 19.49 10.38
C ALA A 62 4.72 17.99 10.01
N LEU A 63 5.50 17.67 8.97
CA LEU A 63 5.71 16.28 8.55
C LEU A 63 6.46 15.47 9.63
N VAL A 64 7.52 16.03 10.22
CA VAL A 64 8.29 15.36 11.29
C VAL A 64 7.40 15.08 12.50
N ILE A 65 6.62 16.06 12.95
CA ILE A 65 5.71 15.89 14.09
C ILE A 65 4.64 14.84 13.77
N GLY A 66 4.02 14.92 12.59
CA GLY A 66 3.00 13.98 12.15
C GLY A 66 3.53 12.54 12.08
N ILE A 67 4.67 12.33 11.44
CA ILE A 67 5.31 11.01 11.31
C ILE A 67 5.74 10.48 12.68
N ALA A 68 6.29 11.32 13.56
CA ALA A 68 6.67 10.90 14.91
C ALA A 68 5.46 10.44 15.73
N LEU A 69 4.34 11.15 15.65
CA LEU A 69 3.10 10.77 16.33
C LEU A 69 2.55 9.43 15.81
N VAL A 70 2.50 9.28 14.48
CA VAL A 70 2.07 8.03 13.84
C VAL A 70 3.00 6.89 14.22
N ASN A 71 4.31 7.11 14.25
CA ASN A 71 5.31 6.12 14.63
C ASN A 71 5.04 5.52 16.02
N VAL A 72 4.68 6.35 17.00
CA VAL A 72 4.33 5.87 18.36
C VAL A 72 3.13 4.91 18.30
N GLY A 73 2.04 5.33 17.64
CA GLY A 73 0.84 4.49 17.49
C GLY A 73 1.11 3.18 16.75
N MET A 74 1.93 3.23 15.70
CA MET A 74 2.30 2.05 14.92
C MET A 74 3.14 1.06 15.73
N ASN A 75 4.05 1.53 16.59
CA ASN A 75 4.83 0.65 17.47
C ASN A 75 3.93 -0.07 18.48
N TRP A 76 2.93 0.62 19.04
CA TRP A 76 1.98 -0.01 19.98
C TRP A 76 1.14 -1.10 19.31
N ILE A 77 0.61 -0.84 18.12
CA ILE A 77 -0.18 -1.84 17.38
C ILE A 77 0.73 -2.97 16.86
N GLY A 78 1.93 -2.63 16.40
CA GLY A 78 2.91 -3.55 15.83
C GLY A 78 3.46 -4.57 16.82
N TYR A 79 3.57 -4.22 18.11
CA TYR A 79 4.11 -5.10 19.15
C TYR A 79 3.41 -6.47 19.21
N ALA A 80 2.07 -6.46 19.18
CA ALA A 80 1.29 -7.70 19.25
C ALA A 80 1.51 -8.58 18.02
N GLY A 81 1.55 -7.98 16.82
CA GLY A 81 1.84 -8.68 15.57
C GLY A 81 3.27 -9.25 15.54
N GLN A 82 4.26 -8.49 15.99
CA GLN A 82 5.65 -8.94 16.06
C GLN A 82 5.81 -10.15 17.01
N LYS A 83 5.22 -10.06 18.21
CA LYS A 83 5.33 -11.10 19.25
C LYS A 83 4.65 -12.40 18.86
N THR A 84 3.48 -12.31 18.24
CA THR A 84 2.66 -13.49 17.90
C THR A 84 2.94 -14.05 16.50
N GLY A 85 3.43 -13.21 15.58
CA GLY A 85 3.68 -13.60 14.19
C GLY A 85 2.43 -13.89 13.38
N VAL A 86 1.23 -13.60 13.91
CA VAL A 86 -0.05 -13.86 13.21
C VAL A 86 -0.42 -12.67 12.32
N PRO A 87 -1.09 -12.92 11.18
CA PRO A 87 -1.53 -11.84 10.31
C PRO A 87 -2.66 -11.02 10.94
N TYR A 88 -2.84 -9.79 10.46
CA TYR A 88 -3.83 -8.83 10.99
C TYR A 88 -5.24 -9.40 11.17
N PRO A 89 -5.84 -10.16 10.21
CA PRO A 89 -7.19 -10.70 10.39
C PRO A 89 -7.31 -11.67 11.58
N VAL A 90 -6.23 -12.36 11.95
CA VAL A 90 -6.19 -13.25 13.12
C VAL A 90 -6.07 -12.43 14.39
N LEU A 91 -5.20 -11.41 14.40
CA LEU A 91 -5.04 -10.51 15.54
C LEU A 91 -6.35 -9.77 15.87
N ALA A 92 -7.10 -9.35 14.84
CA ALA A 92 -8.39 -8.69 15.00
C ALA A 92 -9.45 -9.56 15.70
N ARG A 93 -9.31 -10.90 15.69
CA ARG A 93 -10.22 -11.82 16.40
C ARG A 93 -10.17 -11.63 17.92
N ALA A 94 -9.06 -11.13 18.46
CA ALA A 94 -8.94 -10.85 19.89
C ALA A 94 -9.87 -9.72 20.34
N SER A 95 -10.17 -8.75 19.47
CA SER A 95 -11.03 -7.60 19.78
C SER A 95 -12.47 -7.76 19.28
N PHE A 96 -12.66 -8.32 18.08
CA PHE A 96 -13.97 -8.38 17.41
C PHE A 96 -14.58 -9.79 17.39
N GLY A 97 -13.89 -10.79 17.94
CA GLY A 97 -14.28 -12.19 17.84
C GLY A 97 -14.04 -12.79 16.45
N VAL A 98 -14.32 -14.08 16.31
CA VAL A 98 -13.97 -14.87 15.11
C VAL A 98 -14.69 -14.38 13.85
N PHE A 99 -15.99 -14.12 13.95
CA PHE A 99 -16.79 -13.64 12.81
C PHE A 99 -16.73 -12.12 12.65
N GLY A 100 -16.65 -11.37 13.76
CA GLY A 100 -16.59 -9.91 13.72
C GLY A 100 -15.29 -9.38 13.12
N ALA A 101 -14.18 -10.11 13.22
CA ALA A 101 -12.89 -9.75 12.60
C ALA A 101 -12.94 -9.65 11.06
N ASN A 102 -13.95 -10.25 10.42
CA ASN A 102 -14.11 -10.15 8.96
C ASN A 102 -14.48 -8.74 8.52
N LEU A 103 -15.22 -7.98 9.33
CA LEU A 103 -15.63 -6.61 9.01
C LEU A 103 -14.41 -5.66 8.87
N PRO A 104 -13.53 -5.50 9.87
CA PRO A 104 -12.35 -4.64 9.73
C PRO A 104 -11.37 -5.17 8.67
N ALA A 105 -11.25 -6.49 8.51
CA ALA A 105 -10.43 -7.08 7.45
C ALA A 105 -10.94 -6.70 6.05
N LEU A 106 -12.25 -6.75 5.82
CA LEU A 106 -12.88 -6.38 4.54
C LEU A 106 -12.77 -4.89 4.27
N ILE A 107 -13.03 -4.04 5.28
CA ILE A 107 -12.87 -2.59 5.16
C ILE A 107 -11.43 -2.27 4.74
N ARG A 108 -10.44 -2.90 5.38
CA ARG A 108 -9.02 -2.72 5.04
C ARG A 108 -8.71 -3.18 3.62
N ALA A 109 -9.28 -4.29 3.18
CA ALA A 109 -9.09 -4.80 1.82
C ALA A 109 -9.66 -3.85 0.75
N ILE A 110 -10.86 -3.30 1.00
CA ILE A 110 -11.49 -2.30 0.12
C ILE A 110 -10.62 -1.05 0.01
N ILE A 111 -10.14 -0.51 1.13
CA ILE A 111 -9.25 0.66 1.15
C ILE A 111 -7.95 0.37 0.38
N ALA A 112 -7.37 -0.82 0.52
CA ALA A 112 -6.20 -1.23 -0.23
C ALA A 112 -6.46 -1.26 -1.76
N ILE A 113 -7.61 -1.74 -2.20
CA ILE A 113 -7.99 -1.73 -3.63
C ILE A 113 -8.09 -0.29 -4.16
N PHE A 114 -8.71 0.62 -3.40
CA PHE A 114 -8.78 2.02 -3.79
C PHE A 114 -7.39 2.66 -3.91
N TRP A 115 -6.51 2.44 -2.93
CA TRP A 115 -5.14 2.96 -2.97
C TRP A 115 -4.32 2.38 -4.12
N TYR A 116 -4.46 1.09 -4.41
CA TYR A 116 -3.84 0.47 -5.57
C TYR A 116 -4.29 1.16 -6.88
N GLY A 117 -5.58 1.43 -7.02
CA GLY A 117 -6.14 2.16 -8.17
C GLY A 117 -5.59 3.59 -8.28
N ILE A 118 -5.59 4.35 -7.19
CA ILE A 118 -5.09 5.74 -7.15
C ILE A 118 -3.60 5.80 -7.53
N GLN A 119 -2.78 4.91 -6.98
CA GLN A 119 -1.34 4.89 -7.29
C GLN A 119 -1.07 4.51 -8.75
N THR A 120 -1.84 3.56 -9.29
CA THR A 120 -1.74 3.16 -10.70
C THR A 120 -2.19 4.30 -11.63
N TRP A 121 -3.23 5.04 -11.23
CA TRP A 121 -3.69 6.23 -11.93
C TRP A 121 -2.63 7.33 -11.93
N LEU A 122 -2.08 7.69 -10.77
CA LEU A 122 -0.99 8.67 -10.67
C LEU A 122 0.24 8.28 -11.50
N ALA A 123 0.62 7.00 -11.45
CA ALA A 123 1.71 6.47 -12.26
C ALA A 123 1.42 6.56 -13.76
N SER A 124 0.16 6.32 -14.18
CA SER A 124 -0.23 6.46 -15.58
C SER A 124 -0.09 7.90 -16.09
N VAL A 125 -0.46 8.90 -15.28
CA VAL A 125 -0.32 10.32 -15.63
C VAL A 125 1.16 10.70 -15.78
N ALA A 126 2.01 10.22 -14.87
CA ALA A 126 3.46 10.41 -14.97
C ALA A 126 4.03 9.76 -16.25
N LEU A 127 3.59 8.54 -16.57
CA LEU A 127 4.01 7.82 -17.78
C LEU A 127 3.57 8.54 -19.06
N VAL A 128 2.33 9.04 -19.12
CA VAL A 128 1.85 9.86 -20.25
C VAL A 128 2.69 11.11 -20.42
N THR A 129 2.99 11.81 -19.32
CA THR A 129 3.80 13.04 -19.36
C THR A 129 5.20 12.76 -19.92
N LEU A 130 5.83 11.66 -19.49
CA LEU A 130 7.11 11.21 -20.02
C LEU A 130 7.00 10.81 -21.51
N ALA A 131 5.97 10.05 -21.88
CA ALA A 131 5.75 9.61 -23.25
C ALA A 131 5.59 10.77 -24.23
N LEU A 132 4.83 11.81 -23.86
CA LEU A 132 4.67 13.03 -24.65
C LEU A 132 5.97 13.82 -24.77
N ARG A 133 6.82 13.78 -23.73
CA ARG A 133 8.12 14.46 -23.75
C ARG A 133 9.10 13.80 -24.72
N ILE A 134 9.08 12.48 -24.83
CA ILE A 134 9.95 11.70 -25.72
C ILE A 134 9.35 11.63 -27.14
N PHE A 135 8.04 11.42 -27.25
CA PHE A 135 7.31 11.26 -28.50
C PHE A 135 6.14 12.26 -28.60
N PRO A 136 6.39 13.51 -29.02
CA PRO A 136 5.35 14.53 -29.16
C PRO A 136 4.23 14.14 -30.13
N GLY A 137 4.49 13.21 -31.06
CA GLY A 137 3.51 12.68 -32.00
C GLY A 137 2.33 11.95 -31.34
N LEU A 138 2.41 11.61 -30.05
CA LEU A 138 1.33 10.98 -29.29
C LEU A 138 0.27 11.98 -28.80
N THR A 139 0.48 13.29 -28.97
CA THR A 139 -0.46 14.35 -28.55
C THR A 139 -1.90 14.18 -29.07
N PRO A 140 -2.18 13.67 -30.29
CA PRO A 140 -3.56 13.44 -30.73
C PRO A 140 -4.34 12.47 -29.82
N LEU A 141 -3.65 11.51 -29.21
CA LEU A 141 -4.23 10.50 -28.33
C LEU A 141 -4.58 11.04 -26.94
N THR A 142 -4.20 12.28 -26.63
CA THR A 142 -4.61 12.95 -25.38
C THR A 142 -5.91 13.73 -25.52
N ARG A 143 -6.45 13.86 -26.75
CA ARG A 143 -7.63 14.72 -27.03
C ARG A 143 -8.95 14.06 -26.66
N SER A 144 -9.04 12.74 -26.76
CA SER A 144 -10.22 11.98 -26.36
C SER A 144 -10.16 11.75 -24.86
N ASP A 145 -11.15 12.25 -24.12
CA ASP A 145 -11.34 11.99 -22.70
C ASP A 145 -12.42 10.93 -22.48
N PHE A 146 -12.16 9.98 -21.59
CA PHE A 146 -13.14 9.01 -21.13
C PHE A 146 -12.95 8.77 -19.63
N LEU A 147 -13.98 9.03 -18.83
CA LEU A 147 -13.98 8.84 -17.37
C LEU A 147 -12.77 9.50 -16.66
N GLY A 148 -12.32 10.67 -17.14
CA GLY A 148 -11.23 11.45 -16.51
C GLY A 148 -9.81 11.02 -16.87
N LEU A 149 -9.64 10.09 -17.83
CA LEU A 149 -8.36 9.77 -18.45
C LEU A 149 -8.47 9.91 -19.97
N SER A 150 -7.37 10.36 -20.59
CA SER A 150 -7.28 10.34 -22.06
C SER A 150 -7.10 8.92 -22.61
N ALA A 151 -7.28 8.71 -23.92
CA ALA A 151 -7.00 7.40 -24.53
C ALA A 151 -5.55 6.95 -24.29
N LEU A 152 -4.60 7.89 -24.37
CA LEU A 152 -3.20 7.63 -23.98
C LEU A 152 -3.06 7.30 -22.48
N GLY A 153 -3.84 7.98 -21.63
CA GLY A 153 -3.93 7.69 -20.20
C GLY A 153 -4.44 6.28 -19.90
N TRP A 154 -5.50 5.84 -20.56
CA TRP A 154 -6.02 4.49 -20.42
C TRP A 154 -5.05 3.42 -20.90
N MET A 155 -4.38 3.65 -22.03
CA MET A 155 -3.32 2.73 -22.49
C MET A 155 -2.17 2.63 -21.49
N ALA A 156 -1.72 3.77 -20.95
CA ALA A 156 -0.68 3.80 -19.92
C ALA A 156 -1.14 3.09 -18.63
N PHE A 157 -2.38 3.33 -18.19
CA PHE A 157 -2.95 2.70 -17.00
C PHE A 157 -3.04 1.18 -17.16
N LEU A 158 -3.61 0.68 -18.27
CA LEU A 158 -3.76 -0.75 -18.53
C LEU A 158 -2.40 -1.43 -18.71
N ALA A 159 -1.44 -0.77 -19.35
CA ALA A 159 -0.08 -1.28 -19.49
C ALA A 159 0.60 -1.43 -18.13
N LEU A 160 0.56 -0.40 -17.27
CA LEU A 160 1.11 -0.45 -15.92
C LEU A 160 0.42 -1.51 -15.07
N TRP A 161 -0.92 -1.56 -15.12
CA TRP A 161 -1.70 -2.57 -14.42
C TRP A 161 -1.33 -3.99 -14.86
N ALA A 162 -1.15 -4.23 -16.15
CA ALA A 162 -0.74 -5.54 -16.68
C ALA A 162 0.69 -5.90 -16.24
N VAL A 163 1.63 -4.95 -16.26
CA VAL A 163 3.00 -5.16 -15.76
C VAL A 163 2.99 -5.50 -14.27
N GLN A 164 2.23 -4.76 -13.47
CA GLN A 164 2.07 -5.04 -12.03
C GLN A 164 1.49 -6.45 -11.82
N LEU A 165 0.44 -6.82 -12.56
CA LEU A 165 -0.17 -8.15 -12.50
C LEU A 165 0.84 -9.25 -12.86
N LEU A 166 1.67 -9.04 -13.89
CA LEU A 166 2.72 -9.98 -14.28
C LEU A 166 3.79 -10.14 -13.20
N VAL A 167 4.18 -9.04 -12.55
CA VAL A 167 5.11 -9.07 -11.41
C VAL A 167 4.51 -9.86 -10.25
N PHE A 168 3.24 -9.61 -9.90
CA PHE A 168 2.56 -10.36 -8.84
C PHE A 168 2.38 -11.85 -9.17
N ALA A 169 2.07 -12.17 -10.44
CA ALA A 169 1.88 -13.55 -10.87
C ALA A 169 3.16 -14.39 -10.85
N ARG A 170 4.34 -13.77 -10.92
CA ARG A 170 5.64 -14.47 -10.88
C ARG A 170 6.16 -14.73 -9.46
N GLY A 171 5.45 -14.26 -8.43
CA GLY A 171 5.80 -14.47 -7.02
C GLY A 171 6.94 -13.56 -6.54
N MET A 172 6.88 -13.16 -5.27
CA MET A 172 7.97 -12.42 -4.57
C MET A 172 8.95 -13.37 -3.86
N GLU A 173 8.87 -14.67 -4.12
CA GLU A 173 9.73 -15.70 -3.54
C GLU A 173 10.93 -15.95 -4.46
N SER A 174 11.91 -15.04 -4.38
CA SER A 174 13.26 -15.23 -4.91
C SER A 174 14.27 -14.80 -3.86
#